data_AF-A0A074JTU9-F1
#
_entry.id   AF-A0A074JTU9-F1
#
_cell.length_a   1.000
_cell.length_b   1.000
_cell.length_c   1.000
_cell.angle_alpha   90.00
_cell.angle_beta   90.00
_cell.angle_gamma   90.00
#
_symmetry.space_group_name_H-M   'P 1'
#
loop_
_entity.id
_entity.type
_entity.pdbx_description
1 polymer ?
#
loop_
_entity_poly.entity_id
_entity_poly.type
_entity_poly.pdbx_seq_one_letter_code
_entity_poly.pdbx_strand_id
1 'polypeptide(L)' 'MIQTVDHPSDPFTIEAAIAKFGAGKVLRTAIVALLTRSPKPADVDTLSNHLRKDIGLGPTEPPPEPWSFVR' A
#
# COMPACT_ATOMS: atom_id res chain seq x y z
N MET A 1 -3.05 28.50 -16.00
CA MET A 1 -2.06 27.99 -16.97
C MET A 1 -1.30 26.87 -16.30
N ILE A 2 -1.61 25.61 -16.61
CA ILE A 2 -0.90 24.45 -16.02
C ILE A 2 0.33 24.18 -16.88
N GLN A 3 1.53 24.34 -16.31
CA GLN A 3 2.77 23.92 -16.95
C GLN A 3 2.92 22.40 -16.79
N THR A 4 2.75 21.66 -17.88
CA THR A 4 3.15 20.26 -17.94
C THR A 4 4.65 20.22 -18.21
N VAL A 5 5.43 19.85 -17.19
CA VAL A 5 6.86 19.61 -17.34
C VAL A 5 7.01 18.31 -18.12
N ASP A 6 7.36 18.43 -19.40
CA ASP A 6 7.68 17.29 -20.26
C ASP A 6 8.97 16.65 -19.72
N HIS A 7 8.81 15.60 -18.93
CA HIS A 7 9.96 14.81 -18.50
C HIS A 7 10.31 13.91 -19.69
N PRO A 8 11.54 13.96 -20.23
CA PRO A 8 12.01 12.91 -21.11
C PRO A 8 12.10 11.64 -20.26
N SER A 9 10.98 10.93 -20.13
CA SER A 9 10.97 9.57 -19.65
C SER A 9 11.67 8.77 -20.74
N ASP A 10 12.99 8.63 -20.60
CA ASP A 10 13.72 7.56 -21.26
C ASP A 10 12.87 6.31 -21.01
N PRO A 11 12.27 5.72 -22.05
CA PRO A 11 11.19 4.78 -21.83
C PRO A 11 11.86 3.52 -21.28
N PHE A 12 11.92 3.43 -19.95
CA PHE A 12 12.29 2.22 -19.24
C PHE A 12 11.13 1.24 -19.42
N THR A 13 10.98 0.77 -20.65
CA THR A 13 9.94 -0.15 -21.03
C THR A 13 10.27 -1.52 -20.47
N ILE A 14 9.22 -2.32 -20.24
CA ILE A 14 9.37 -3.68 -19.75
C ILE A 14 10.15 -4.49 -20.80
N GLU A 15 9.94 -4.22 -22.08
CA GLU A 15 10.63 -4.82 -23.22
C GLU A 15 12.14 -4.54 -23.17
N ALA A 16 12.55 -3.30 -22.91
CA ALA A 16 13.96 -2.94 -22.77
C ALA A 16 14.61 -3.65 -21.57
N ALA A 17 13.88 -3.76 -20.45
CA ALA A 17 14.34 -4.48 -19.28
C ALA A 17 14.47 -5.99 -19.54
N ILE A 18 13.51 -6.60 -20.25
CA ILE A 18 13.56 -8.02 -20.64
C ILE A 18 14.73 -8.26 -21.60
N ALA A 19 14.92 -7.42 -22.62
CA ALA A 19 16.02 -7.54 -23.57
C ALA A 19 17.39 -7.43 -22.87
N LYS A 20 17.52 -6.55 -21.87
CA LYS A 20 18.77 -6.32 -21.14
C LYS A 20 19.08 -7.36 -20.07
N PHE A 21 18.06 -7.86 -19.35
CA PHE A 21 18.24 -8.67 -18.14
C PHE A 21 17.66 -10.09 -18.22
N GLY A 22 16.85 -10.38 -19.24
CA GLY A 22 16.15 -11.63 -19.44
C GLY A 22 14.81 -11.70 -18.69
N ALA A 23 13.82 -12.36 -19.29
CA ALA A 23 12.46 -12.43 -18.78
C ALA A 23 12.36 -13.04 -17.37
N GLY A 24 13.09 -14.13 -17.10
CA GLY A 24 13.06 -14.79 -15.79
C GLY A 24 13.59 -13.91 -14.64
N LYS A 25 14.61 -13.09 -14.90
CA LYS A 25 15.19 -12.18 -13.91
C LYS A 25 14.26 -10.99 -13.64
N VAL A 26 13.64 -10.46 -14.70
CA VAL A 26 12.61 -9.42 -14.58
C VAL A 26 11.42 -9.93 -13.79
N LEU A 27 10.88 -11.12 -14.12
CA LEU A 27 9.75 -11.73 -13.42
C LEU A 27 10.06 -11.97 -11.93
N ARG A 28 11.23 -12.55 -11.62
CA ARG A 28 11.64 -12.77 -10.22
C ARG A 28 11.70 -11.46 -9.45
N THR A 29 12.24 -10.40 -10.06
CA THR A 29 12.34 -9.09 -9.42
C THR A 29 10.95 -8.48 -9.20
N ALA A 30 10.04 -8.62 -10.16
CA ALA A 30 8.65 -8.17 -10.03
C ALA A 30 7.93 -8.90 -8.88
N ILE A 31 8.10 -10.22 -8.77
CA ILE A 31 7.52 -11.00 -7.65
C ILE A 31 8.08 -10.52 -6.31
N VAL A 32 9.39 -10.35 -6.19
CA VAL A 32 10.02 -9.85 -4.96
C VAL A 32 9.50 -8.45 -4.62
N ALA A 33 9.39 -7.57 -5.62
CA ALA A 33 8.84 -6.23 -5.43
C ALA A 33 7.38 -6.28 -4.92
N LEU A 34 6.53 -7.17 -5.45
CA LEU A 34 5.16 -7.34 -4.99
C LEU A 34 5.10 -7.81 -3.53
N LEU A 35 5.94 -8.77 -3.16
CA LEU A 35 5.97 -9.30 -1.79
C LEU A 35 6.55 -8.29 -0.78
N THR A 36 7.53 -7.48 -1.19
CA THR A 36 8.22 -6.54 -0.30
C THR A 36 7.54 -5.17 -0.22
N ARG A 37 6.77 -4.78 -1.25
CA ARG A 37 6.06 -3.51 -1.31
C ARG A 37 4.64 -3.59 -0.74
N SER A 38 4.23 -4.74 -0.19
CA SER A 38 2.97 -4.81 0.55
C SER A 38 3.00 -3.79 1.68
N PRO A 39 2.09 -2.79 1.69
CA PRO A 39 1.96 -1.90 2.84
C PRO A 39 1.71 -2.77 4.06
N LYS A 40 2.35 -2.44 5.18
CA LYS A 40 2.09 -3.13 6.45
C LYS A 40 0.57 -3.14 6.65
N PRO A 41 -0.05 -4.32 6.89
CA PRO A 41 -1.48 -4.39 7.18
C PRO A 41 -1.80 -3.35 8.26
N ALA A 42 -2.83 -2.53 8.02
CA ALA A 42 -3.26 -1.57 9.01
C ALA A 42 -3.54 -2.33 10.31
N ASP A 43 -3.01 -1.81 11.42
CA ASP A 43 -3.22 -2.41 12.71
C ASP A 43 -4.72 -2.33 13.04
N VAL A 44 -5.34 -3.48 13.15
CA VAL A 44 -6.78 -3.64 13.35
C VAL A 44 -7.22 -2.98 14.65
N ASP A 45 -6.33 -2.89 15.64
CA ASP A 45 -6.59 -2.23 16.93
C ASP A 45 -6.56 -0.70 16.85
N THR A 46 -6.05 -0.15 15.75
CA THR A 46 -6.12 1.29 15.46
C THR A 46 -7.37 1.70 14.69
N LEU A 47 -8.17 0.73 14.22
CA LEU A 47 -9.41 1.01 13.50
C LEU A 47 -10.50 1.53 14.44
N SER A 48 -11.30 2.47 13.95
CA SER A 48 -12.51 2.90 14.66
C SER A 48 -13.54 1.76 14.75
N ASN A 49 -14.39 1.79 15.78
CA ASN A 49 -15.43 0.77 15.97
C ASN A 49 -16.38 0.62 14.76
N HIS A 50 -16.60 1.70 13.99
CA HIS A 50 -17.37 1.65 12.75
C HIS A 50 -16.67 0.79 11.70
N LEU A 51 -15.38 1.05 11.44
CA LEU A 51 -14.61 0.29 10.46
C LEU A 51 -14.43 -1.16 10.88
N ARG A 52 -14.25 -1.43 12.18
CA ARG A 52 -14.20 -2.80 12.74
C ARG A 52 -15.50 -3.56 12.48
N LYS A 53 -16.65 -2.91 12.69
CA LYS A 53 -17.97 -3.49 12.39
C LYS A 53 -18.12 -3.85 10.91
N ASP A 54 -17.65 -2.99 10.00
CA ASP A 54 -17.77 -3.20 8.55
C ASP A 54 -16.98 -4.43 8.06
N ILE A 55 -15.91 -4.81 8.77
CA ILE A 55 -15.09 -6.00 8.49
C ILE A 55 -15.43 -7.21 9.37
N GLY A 56 -16.53 -7.14 10.13
CA GLY A 56 -17.02 -8.25 10.96
C GLY A 56 -16.26 -8.45 12.28
N LEU A 57 -15.51 -7.45 12.73
CA LEU A 57 -14.82 -7.47 14.03
C LEU A 57 -15.67 -6.83 15.13
N GLY A 58 -15.48 -7.33 16.35
CA GLY A 58 -16.04 -6.75 17.56
C GLY A 58 -15.45 -5.36 17.88
N PRO A 59 -16.09 -4.60 18.79
CA PRO A 59 -15.57 -3.32 19.25
C PRO A 59 -14.17 -3.48 19.86
N THR A 60 -13.39 -2.40 19.88
CA THR A 60 -12.07 -2.40 20.54
C THR A 60 -12.25 -2.66 22.04
N GLU A 61 -11.49 -3.63 22.56
CA GLU A 61 -11.38 -3.91 24.00
C GLU A 61 -10.01 -3.41 24.51
N PRO A 62 -9.95 -2.71 25.66
CA PRO A 62 -11.06 -2.30 26.51
C PRO A 62 -11.91 -1.19 25.88
N PRO A 63 -13.21 -1.10 26.22
CA PRO A 63 -14.05 -0.01 25.74
C PRO A 63 -13.44 1.34 26.13
N PRO A 64 -13.56 2.36 25.26
CA PRO A 64 -12.98 3.68 25.54
C PRO A 64 -13.57 4.24 26.84
N GLU A 65 -12.70 4.84 27.65
CA GLU A 65 -13.07 5.51 28.89
C GLU A 65 -14.15 6.58 28.62
N PRO A 66 -15.23 6.66 29.43
CA PRO A 66 -16.39 7.51 29.14
C PRO A 66 -16.07 9.01 29.06
N TRP A 67 -14.93 9.43 29.60
CA TRP A 67 -14.45 10.82 29.63
C TRP A 67 -13.48 11.16 28.48
N SER A 68 -13.19 10.23 27.57
CA SER A 68 -12.28 10.46 26.43
C SER A 68 -12.83 11.42 25.37
N PHE A 69 -14.13 11.73 25.42
CA PHE A 69 -14.81 12.61 24.46
C PHE A 69 -14.85 14.09 24.89
N VAL A 70 -14.28 14.43 26.06
CA VAL A 70 -14.37 15.78 26.68
C VAL A 70 -13.08 16.60 26.52
N ARG A 71 -12.17 16.21 25.61
CA ARG A 71 -10.96 16.98 25.28
C ARG A 71 -10.94 17.34 23.79
#